data_AF-A0A8C2PZQ9-F1
#
_entry.id   AF-A0A8C2PZQ9-F1
#
_cell.length_a   1.000
_cell.length_b   1.000
_cell.length_c   1.000
_cell.angle_alpha   90.00
_cell.angle_beta   90.00
_cell.angle_gamma   90.00
#
_symmetry.space_group_name_H-M   'P 1'
#
loop_
_entity.id
_entity.type
_entity.pdbx_description
1 polymer ?
#
loop_
_entity_poly.entity_id
_entity_poly.type
_entity_poly.pdbx_seq_one_letter_code
_entity_poly.pdbx_strand_id
1 'polypeptide(L)' 'MSQELALKKTILQELAHTSNPELSMVYLSSWLYQPYTEDSGQLLLESLLLETGHRPL' A
#
# COMPACT_ATOMS: atom_id res chain seq x y z
N MET A 1 0.92 -12.69 -0.60
CA MET A 1 1.62 -11.63 -1.38
C MET A 1 0.90 -11.18 -2.67
N SER A 2 0.16 -12.02 -3.38
CA SER A 2 -0.45 -11.62 -4.67
C SER A 2 -1.67 -10.70 -4.57
N GLN A 3 -2.43 -10.73 -3.47
CA GLN A 3 -3.65 -9.95 -3.30
C GLN A 3 -3.39 -8.45 -3.09
N GLU A 4 -2.42 -8.08 -2.24
CA GLU A 4 -2.05 -6.68 -2.02
C GLU A 4 -1.52 -6.04 -3.31
N LEU A 5 -0.68 -6.77 -4.06
CA LEU A 5 -0.18 -6.31 -5.35
C LEU A 5 -1.31 -6.15 -6.38
N ALA A 6 -2.28 -7.07 -6.39
CA ALA A 6 -3.45 -6.96 -7.26
C ALA A 6 -4.30 -5.74 -6.89
N LEU A 7 -4.57 -5.52 -5.59
CA LEU A 7 -5.29 -4.34 -5.10
C LEU A 7 -4.59 -3.06 -5.53
N LYS A 8 -3.27 -2.95 -5.32
CA LYS A 8 -2.49 -1.77 -5.72
C LYS A 8 -2.59 -1.50 -7.23
N LYS A 9 -2.51 -2.54 -8.07
CA LYS A 9 -2.70 -2.38 -9.53
C LYS A 9 -4.10 -1.88 -9.89
N THR A 10 -5.14 -2.42 -9.25
CA THR A 10 -6.53 -1.98 -9.44
C THR A 10 -6.72 -0.52 -9.00
N ILE A 11 -6.23 -0.14 -7.82
CA ILE A 11 -6.30 1.24 -7.33
C ILE A 11 -5.62 2.20 -8.32
N LEU A 12 -4.43 1.86 -8.83
CA LEU A 12 -3.72 2.70 -9.81
C LEU A 12 -4.50 2.87 -11.11
N GLN A 13 -5.10 1.80 -11.61
CA GLN A 13 -5.93 1.84 -12.82
C GLN A 13 -7.17 2.70 -12.60
N GLU A 14 -7.92 2.48 -11.51
CA GLU A 14 -9.15 3.21 -11.23
C GLU A 14 -8.88 4.70 -10.94
N LEU A 15 -7.84 5.01 -10.18
CA LEU A 15 -7.47 6.39 -9.85
C LEU A 15 -7.09 7.20 -11.10
N ALA A 16 -6.44 6.57 -12.09
CA ALA A 16 -6.09 7.22 -13.35
C ALA A 16 -7.31 7.59 -14.21
N HIS A 17 -8.44 6.90 -14.04
CA HIS A 17 -9.69 7.16 -14.77
C HIS A 17 -10.74 7.92 -13.93
N THR A 18 -10.47 8.16 -12.64
CA THR A 18 -11.42 8.80 -11.72
C THR A 18 -11.34 10.31 -11.79
N SER A 19 -12.45 10.96 -12.16
CA SER A 19 -12.60 12.43 -12.09
C SER A 19 -13.31 12.90 -10.81
N ASN A 20 -13.81 11.98 -9.97
CA ASN A 20 -14.48 12.28 -8.71
C ASN A 20 -13.45 12.33 -7.55
N PRO A 21 -13.22 13.50 -6.93
CA PRO A 21 -12.26 13.66 -5.83
C PRO A 21 -12.53 12.76 -4.61
N GLU A 22 -13.80 12.50 -4.30
CA GLU A 22 -14.21 11.71 -3.14
C GLU A 22 -13.85 10.22 -3.34
N LEU A 23 -14.05 9.70 -4.56
CA LEU A 23 -13.59 8.35 -4.90
C LEU A 23 -12.06 8.25 -4.89
N SER A 24 -11.37 9.28 -5.38
CA SER A 24 -9.91 9.34 -5.31
C SER A 24 -9.41 9.25 -3.87
N MET A 25 -10.07 9.92 -2.92
CA MET A 25 -9.75 9.80 -1.49
C MET A 25 -9.96 8.38 -0.96
N VAL A 26 -11.04 7.69 -1.35
CA VAL A 26 -11.29 6.30 -0.95
C VAL A 26 -10.18 5.37 -1.47
N TYR A 27 -9.81 5.51 -2.74
CA TYR A 27 -8.72 4.74 -3.34
C TYR A 27 -7.37 4.98 -2.66
N LEU A 28 -7.05 6.25 -2.37
CA LEU A 28 -5.81 6.63 -1.66
C LEU A 28 -5.80 6.11 -0.21
N SER A 29 -6.94 6.17 0.49
CA SER A 29 -7.05 5.63 1.85
C SER A 29 -6.85 4.11 1.88
N SER A 30 -7.38 3.40 0.89
CA SER A 30 -7.20 1.96 0.74
C SER A 30 -5.75 1.59 0.43
N TRP A 31 -5.06 2.42 -0.38
CA TRP A 31 -3.63 2.26 -0.67
C TRP A 31 -2.76 2.39 0.58
N LEU A 32 -3.09 3.34 1.47
CA LEU A 32 -2.34 3.58 2.71
C LEU A 32 -2.58 2.48 3.74
N TYR A 33 -3.81 1.98 3.85
CA TYR A 33 -4.19 1.00 4.86
C TYR A 33 -3.57 -0.39 4.63
N GLN A 34 -3.28 -0.75 3.38
CA GLN A 34 -2.64 -2.03 3.00
C GLN A 34 -3.30 -3.29 3.62
N PRO A 35 -4.62 -3.48 3.41
CA PRO A 35 -5.43 -4.45 4.14
C PRO A 35 -5.01 -5.92 4.00
N TYR A 36 -4.26 -6.27 2.95
CA TYR A 36 -3.82 -7.65 2.72
C TYR A 36 -2.35 -7.88 3.09
N THR A 37 -1.73 -6.91 3.78
CA THR A 37 -0.41 -7.09 4.38
C THR A 37 -0.57 -7.70 5.76
N GLU A 38 -0.03 -8.90 5.95
CA GLU A 38 0.02 -9.53 7.27
C GLU A 38 1.01 -8.78 8.18
N ASP A 39 0.71 -8.67 9.47
CA ASP A 39 1.56 -8.00 10.48
C ASP A 39 3.00 -8.56 10.49
N SER A 40 3.15 -9.86 10.23
CA SER A 40 4.44 -10.54 10.10
C SER A 40 5.27 -10.01 8.92
N GLY A 41 4.62 -9.73 7.78
CA GLY A 41 5.26 -9.15 6.61
C GLY A 41 5.64 -7.70 6.82
N GLN A 42 4.82 -6.95 7.56
CA GLN A 42 5.15 -5.59 7.95
C GLN A 42 6.38 -5.57 8.86
N LEU A 43 6.38 -6.36 9.95
CA LEU A 43 7.54 -6.49 10.86
C LEU A 43 8.84 -6.88 10.15
N LEU A 44 8.76 -7.82 9.20
CA LEU A 44 9.93 -8.23 8.42
C LEU A 44 10.45 -7.09 7.54
N LEU A 45 9.55 -6.37 6.86
CA LEU A 45 9.91 -5.21 6.06
C LEU A 45 10.51 -4.09 6.92
N GLU A 46 9.89 -3.80 8.07
CA GLU A 46 10.39 -2.81 9.02
C GLU A 46 11.82 -3.15 9.47
N SER A 47 12.05 -4.42 9.81
CA SER A 47 13.37 -4.93 10.23
C SER A 47 14.39 -4.85 9.11
N LEU A 48 14.02 -5.21 7.88
CA LEU A 48 14.90 -5.13 6.71
C LEU A 48 15.26 -3.69 6.36
N LEU A 49 14.30 -2.77 6.42
CA LEU A 49 14.54 -1.34 6.18
C LEU A 49 15.44 -0.71 7.26
N LEU A 50 15.32 -1.18 8.50
CA LEU A 50 16.19 -0.76 9.60
C LEU A 50 17.61 -1.31 9.42
N GLU A 51 17.77 -2.59 9.09
CA GLU A 51 19.07 -3.22 8.85
C GLU A 51 19.81 -2.61 7.64
N THR A 52 19.09 -2.26 6.59
CA THR A 52 19.64 -1.63 5.37
C THR A 52 19.81 -0.12 5.48
N GLY A 53 19.41 0.50 6.60
CA GLY A 53 19.53 1.94 6.83
C GLY A 53 18.56 2.81 6.01
N HIS A 54 17.53 2.20 5.41
CA HIS A 54 16.46 2.91 4.70
C HIS A 54 15.38 3.46 5.63
N ARG A 55 15.39 3.07 6.92
CA ARG A 55 14.57 3.66 7.97
C ARG A 55 15.46 4.17 9.12
N PRO A 56 15.32 5.44 9.54
CA PRO A 56 15.99 5.94 10.74
C PRO A 56 15.36 5.33 12.00
N LEU A 57 16.20 5.16 13.04
CA LEU A 57 15.81 4.74 14.40
C LEU A 57 14.96 5.80 15.10
#